data_AF-A0A093VAU3-F1
#
_entry.id   AF-A0A093VAU3-F1
#
_cell.length_a   1.000
_cell.length_b   1.000
_cell.length_c   1.000
_cell.angle_alpha   90.00
_cell.angle_beta   90.00
_cell.angle_gamma   90.00
#
_symmetry.space_group_name_H-M   'P 1'
#
loop_
_entity.id
_entity.type
_entity.pdbx_description
1 polymer ?
#
loop_
_entity_poly.entity_id
_entity_poly.type
_entity_poly.pdbx_seq_one_letter_code
_entity_poly.pdbx_strand_id
1 'polypeptide(L)'
;MSSVEAEPVPKTDITETSKEDAKGSKRSKSSEDSEQLQASSSNDGASSKAQDRLERFKALKARAKSATDSNLKETVAESQRLATDPALLSNLSRKHAFASHNLLKADTEEAGEDFERKRAWDWTIEESERWDRRMEKKQRHRDDVAFQDYRQDARKVYKRQLREMQTDLDTYEKEKIAAVERAAASGGLEIVETDDGELVAVDRNGTFYSTADSTDFTENKPDRAAVDRLVSDLRKAEEVRLKKRRDRRGEEDADVTYINEKNKQFNQKLARFYDKYTKEIRDSFERGTALLSPSLGRQILNLLCSDHPTRGPVCDSFHDCLCDNICLEWLFCHGPHKRLKASSKNSVNFCTDHSTQRDG
;
A
#
# COMPACT_ATOMS: atom_id res chain seq x y z
N MET A 1 -18.63 -1.95 8.11
CA MET A 1 -19.49 -2.18 9.28
C MET A 1 -18.57 -2.67 10.37
N SER A 2 -18.22 -1.90 11.38
CA SER A 2 -18.73 -0.60 11.84
C SER A 2 -17.57 -0.01 12.63
N SER A 3 -17.02 1.13 12.19
CA SER A 3 -16.25 1.98 13.10
C SER A 3 -17.10 3.22 13.27
N VAL A 4 -17.85 3.19 14.37
CA VAL A 4 -18.43 4.36 15.01
C VAL A 4 -17.26 5.24 15.40
N GLU A 5 -17.07 6.31 14.65
CA GLU A 5 -16.14 7.37 14.97
C GLU A 5 -16.87 8.30 15.94
N ALA A 6 -16.28 8.46 17.13
CA ALA A 6 -16.84 9.25 18.22
C ALA A 6 -16.80 10.74 17.86
N GLU A 7 -17.91 11.42 18.14
CA GLU A 7 -18.11 12.84 17.86
C GLU A 7 -17.19 13.77 18.68
N PRO A 8 -16.79 14.92 18.10
CA PRO A 8 -16.16 16.00 18.84
C PRO A 8 -17.20 16.92 19.50
N VAL A 9 -17.03 17.16 20.79
CA VAL A 9 -17.84 18.07 21.64
C VAL A 9 -17.74 19.53 21.15
N PRO A 10 -18.86 20.28 21.07
CA PRO A 10 -18.87 21.66 20.59
C PRO A 10 -18.36 22.67 21.65
N LYS A 11 -17.51 23.60 21.20
CA LYS A 11 -17.14 24.80 21.94
C LYS A 11 -18.19 25.88 21.67
N THR A 12 -18.95 26.26 22.68
CA THR A 12 -19.83 27.43 22.65
C THR A 12 -19.05 28.65 23.10
N ASP A 13 -18.77 29.55 22.15
CA ASP A 13 -18.45 30.95 22.41
C ASP A 13 -19.73 31.66 22.85
N ILE A 14 -19.70 32.34 24.00
CA ILE A 14 -20.74 33.28 24.43
C ILE A 14 -20.03 34.60 24.71
N THR A 15 -20.14 35.52 23.76
CA THR A 15 -19.94 36.94 23.97
C THR A 15 -21.30 37.56 24.26
N GLU A 16 -21.50 38.14 25.45
CA GLU A 16 -22.27 39.38 25.57
C GLU A 16 -21.96 40.11 26.89
N THR A 17 -21.92 41.42 26.73
CA THR A 17 -21.50 42.49 27.63
C THR A 17 -22.59 42.88 28.64
N SER A 18 -22.23 43.29 29.86
CA SER A 18 -22.77 44.51 30.52
C SER A 18 -22.15 44.81 31.89
N LYS A 19 -22.23 46.10 32.22
CA LYS A 19 -21.54 46.94 33.22
C LYS A 19 -22.12 46.89 34.64
N GLU A 20 -21.28 47.30 35.61
CA GLU A 20 -21.47 48.17 36.80
C GLU A 20 -22.81 48.05 37.59
N ASP A 21 -22.87 47.90 38.92
CA ASP A 21 -22.29 48.76 39.97
C ASP A 21 -22.45 48.20 41.41
N ALA A 22 -21.78 48.89 42.35
CA ALA A 22 -21.43 48.59 43.76
C ALA A 22 -22.50 48.17 44.82
N LYS A 23 -22.05 47.51 45.92
CA LYS A 23 -21.87 48.09 47.30
C LYS A 23 -21.86 47.05 48.47
N GLY A 24 -20.70 46.93 49.14
CA GLY A 24 -20.47 46.90 50.61
C GLY A 24 -20.98 45.76 51.52
N SER A 25 -20.10 45.21 52.39
CA SER A 25 -20.17 45.34 53.87
C SER A 25 -19.06 44.54 54.59
N LYS A 26 -18.89 44.83 55.89
CA LYS A 26 -17.69 44.75 56.74
C LYS A 26 -17.47 43.43 57.51
N ARG A 27 -16.18 43.15 57.73
CA ARG A 27 -15.46 42.72 58.94
C ARG A 27 -16.23 42.66 60.28
N SER A 28 -15.99 41.61 61.06
CA SER A 28 -15.95 41.65 62.54
C SER A 28 -14.98 40.58 63.11
N LYS A 29 -14.51 40.84 64.33
CA LYS A 29 -13.34 40.32 65.04
C LYS A 29 -13.75 40.04 66.50
N SER A 30 -13.20 39.01 67.15
CA SER A 30 -12.88 38.84 68.60
C SER A 30 -12.70 37.34 68.89
N SER A 31 -11.92 36.84 69.85
CA SER A 31 -11.27 37.41 71.05
C SER A 31 -10.04 36.56 71.45
N GLU A 32 -9.21 37.13 72.33
CA GLU A 32 -7.96 36.63 72.90
C GLU A 32 -8.13 35.46 73.89
N ASP A 33 -7.06 34.68 74.10
CA ASP A 33 -6.54 34.43 75.45
C ASP A 33 -5.01 34.31 75.44
N SER A 34 -4.38 34.80 76.50
CA SER A 34 -2.94 34.93 76.70
C SER A 34 -2.48 33.95 77.78
N GLU A 35 -1.41 33.19 77.54
CA GLU A 35 -0.48 32.83 78.62
C GLU A 35 0.96 32.96 78.12
N GLN A 36 1.71 33.76 78.87
CA GLN A 36 3.14 33.99 78.72
C GLN A 36 3.89 33.10 79.73
N LEU A 37 5.23 33.13 79.66
CA LEU A 37 6.28 32.56 80.53
C LEU A 37 6.99 31.38 79.84
N GLN A 38 8.32 31.31 79.70
CA GLN A 38 9.44 32.14 80.14
C GLN A 38 10.66 31.82 79.26
N ALA A 39 11.56 32.79 79.12
CA ALA A 39 12.90 32.57 78.58
C ALA A 39 13.82 32.06 79.70
N SER A 40 14.57 30.99 79.44
CA SER A 40 15.80 30.68 80.18
C SER A 40 16.89 30.24 79.20
N SER A 41 18.00 30.96 79.25
CA SER A 41 19.22 30.77 78.48
C SER A 41 19.82 29.37 78.66
N SER A 42 20.13 28.69 77.56
CA SER A 42 21.25 27.76 77.49
C SER A 42 21.84 27.77 76.09
N ASN A 43 23.16 27.98 76.02
CA ASN A 43 23.93 27.99 74.76
C ASN A 43 23.94 26.59 74.09
N ASP A 44 23.48 25.54 74.77
CA ASP A 44 23.34 24.16 74.27
C ASP A 44 22.09 23.94 73.40
N GLY A 45 21.02 24.70 73.63
CA GLY A 45 19.82 24.67 72.77
C GLY A 45 20.06 25.27 71.39
N ALA A 46 21.13 26.06 71.22
CA ALA A 46 21.55 26.57 69.92
C ALA A 46 22.17 25.47 69.05
N SER A 47 22.86 24.49 69.67
CA SER A 47 23.46 23.33 69.00
C SER A 47 22.39 22.33 68.52
N SER A 48 21.42 21.97 69.36
CA SER A 48 20.30 21.10 68.95
C SER A 48 19.39 21.77 67.92
N LYS A 49 19.07 23.07 68.07
CA LYS A 49 18.37 23.84 67.02
C LYS A 49 19.20 24.01 65.75
N ALA A 50 20.53 23.97 65.82
CA ALA A 50 21.39 23.94 64.64
C ALA A 50 21.36 22.56 63.96
N GLN A 51 21.35 21.47 64.72
CA GLN A 51 21.17 20.11 64.22
C GLN A 51 19.79 19.92 63.56
N ASP A 52 18.71 20.37 64.19
CA ASP A 52 17.35 20.34 63.60
C ASP A 52 17.28 21.15 62.28
N ARG A 53 17.96 22.30 62.22
CA ARG A 53 18.06 23.10 60.98
C ARG A 53 18.85 22.36 59.91
N LEU A 54 19.93 21.66 60.27
CA LEU A 54 20.73 20.85 59.35
C LEU A 54 19.95 19.64 58.84
N GLU A 55 19.16 18.99 59.69
CA GLU A 55 18.31 17.86 59.31
C GLU A 55 17.17 18.29 58.40
N ARG A 56 16.48 19.40 58.72
CA ARG A 56 15.49 20.00 57.81
C ARG A 56 16.11 20.40 56.48
N PHE A 57 17.33 20.93 56.49
CA PHE A 57 18.05 21.27 55.27
C PHE A 57 18.45 20.05 54.45
N LYS A 58 18.87 18.95 55.11
CA LYS A 58 19.13 17.66 54.45
C LYS A 58 17.84 17.08 53.85
N ALA A 59 16.72 17.15 54.57
CA ALA A 59 15.42 16.71 54.08
C ALA A 59 14.94 17.56 52.88
N LEU A 60 15.15 18.87 52.93
CA LEU A 60 14.85 19.79 51.83
C LEU A 60 15.72 19.48 50.61
N LYS A 61 17.03 19.23 50.80
CA LYS A 61 17.94 18.78 49.74
C LYS A 61 17.53 17.45 49.13
N ALA A 62 17.13 16.48 49.95
CA ALA A 62 16.65 15.18 49.48
C ALA A 62 15.37 15.33 48.65
N ARG A 63 14.42 16.17 49.09
CA ARG A 63 13.20 16.48 48.35
C ARG A 63 13.47 17.23 47.05
N ALA A 64 14.40 18.19 47.07
CA ALA A 64 14.82 18.89 45.86
C ALA A 64 15.45 17.91 44.85
N LYS A 65 16.30 16.99 45.30
CA LYS A 65 16.90 15.95 44.46
C LYS A 65 15.85 14.98 43.89
N SER A 66 14.91 14.50 44.70
CA SER A 66 13.85 13.62 44.19
C SER A 66 12.96 14.31 43.16
N ALA A 67 12.68 15.61 43.34
CA ALA A 67 11.91 16.39 42.38
C ALA A 67 12.69 16.62 41.08
N THR A 68 14.00 16.88 41.13
CA THR A 68 14.81 16.97 39.91
C THR A 68 14.89 15.63 39.18
N ASP A 69 15.02 14.53 39.91
CA ASP A 69 15.09 13.19 39.34
C ASP A 69 13.75 12.75 38.73
N SER A 70 12.61 13.09 39.35
CA SER A 70 11.28 12.83 38.76
C SER A 70 11.05 13.67 37.51
N ASN A 71 11.38 14.97 37.55
CA ASN A 71 11.24 15.85 36.40
C ASN A 71 12.14 15.40 35.23
N LEU A 72 13.37 14.94 35.50
CA LEU A 72 14.24 14.38 34.47
C LEU A 72 13.66 13.08 33.89
N LYS A 73 13.15 12.18 34.74
CA LYS A 73 12.51 10.94 34.27
C LYS A 73 11.27 11.22 33.43
N GLU A 74 10.44 12.18 33.83
CA GLU A 74 9.23 12.57 33.10
C GLU A 74 9.57 13.21 31.76
N THR A 75 10.54 14.15 31.72
CA THR A 75 11.01 14.76 30.47
C THR A 75 11.64 13.73 29.53
N VAL A 76 12.43 12.78 30.05
CA VAL A 76 12.98 11.67 29.26
C VAL A 76 11.86 10.76 28.76
N ALA A 77 10.89 10.39 29.61
CA ALA A 77 9.77 9.54 29.19
C ALA A 77 8.87 10.23 28.16
N GLU A 78 8.65 11.54 28.27
CA GLU A 78 7.94 12.35 27.28
C GLU A 78 8.70 12.40 25.96
N SER A 79 10.02 12.63 26.01
CA SER A 79 10.87 12.58 24.81
C SER A 79 10.83 11.21 24.13
N GLN A 80 10.81 10.12 24.92
CA GLN A 80 10.68 8.76 24.41
C GLN A 80 9.29 8.51 23.81
N ARG A 81 8.21 8.97 24.44
CA ARG A 81 6.84 8.86 23.90
C ARG A 81 6.68 9.61 22.57
N LEU A 82 7.28 10.79 22.46
CA LEU A 82 7.29 11.57 21.22
C LEU A 82 8.18 10.93 20.14
N ALA A 83 9.28 10.28 20.54
CA ALA A 83 10.18 9.59 19.63
C ALA A 83 9.67 8.20 19.19
N THR A 84 8.74 7.58 19.93
CA THR A 84 8.18 6.29 19.52
C THR A 84 7.17 6.45 18.40
N ASP A 85 7.51 5.89 17.23
CA ASP A 85 6.57 5.82 16.12
C ASP A 85 5.34 4.97 16.48
N PRO A 86 4.10 5.46 16.27
CA PRO A 86 2.89 4.70 16.57
C PRO A 86 2.79 3.40 15.75
N ALA A 87 3.39 3.38 14.55
CA ALA A 87 3.46 2.19 13.69
C ALA A 87 4.31 1.07 14.32
N LEU A 88 5.37 1.41 15.06
CA LEU A 88 6.24 0.43 15.72
C LEU A 88 5.48 -0.34 16.79
N LEU A 89 4.66 0.35 17.60
CA LEU A 89 3.79 -0.30 18.60
C LEU A 89 2.83 -1.28 17.94
N SER A 90 2.21 -0.90 16.82
CA SER A 90 1.31 -1.79 16.07
C SER A 90 2.05 -3.03 15.55
N ASN A 91 3.27 -2.87 15.06
CA ASN A 91 4.11 -3.97 14.57
C ASN A 91 4.54 -4.91 15.70
N LEU A 92 4.92 -4.37 16.88
CA LEU A 92 5.24 -5.18 18.06
C LEU A 92 4.02 -5.95 18.56
N SER A 93 2.85 -5.30 18.64
CA SER A 93 1.60 -5.97 19.05
C SER A 93 1.24 -7.12 18.10
N ARG A 94 1.42 -6.92 16.78
CA ARG A 94 1.21 -7.95 15.76
C ARG A 94 2.19 -9.11 15.95
N LYS A 95 3.47 -8.83 16.15
CA LYS A 95 4.51 -9.85 16.43
C LYS A 95 4.21 -10.62 17.72
N HIS A 96 3.77 -9.93 18.77
CA HIS A 96 3.37 -10.54 20.02
C HIS A 96 2.16 -11.46 19.83
N ALA A 97 1.13 -11.02 19.09
CA ALA A 97 -0.02 -11.85 18.77
C ALA A 97 0.39 -13.12 17.99
N PHE A 98 1.24 -12.99 16.96
CA PHE A 98 1.78 -14.15 16.24
C PHE A 98 2.60 -15.08 17.14
N ALA A 99 3.46 -14.53 17.99
CA ALA A 99 4.25 -15.32 18.94
C ALA A 99 3.35 -16.09 19.91
N SER A 100 2.36 -15.42 20.51
CA SER A 100 1.40 -16.05 21.43
C SER A 100 0.57 -17.15 20.76
N HIS A 101 0.18 -16.95 19.49
CA HIS A 101 -0.55 -17.93 18.71
C HIS A 101 0.30 -19.17 18.38
N ASN A 102 1.56 -18.96 18.00
CA ASN A 102 2.50 -20.04 17.73
C ASN A 102 2.84 -20.81 19.02
N LEU A 103 2.97 -20.13 20.15
CA LEU A 103 3.20 -20.76 21.45
C LEU A 103 1.99 -21.61 21.84
N LEU A 104 0.77 -21.06 21.75
CA LEU A 104 -0.46 -21.79 22.05
C LEU A 104 -0.62 -23.01 21.13
N LYS A 105 -0.26 -22.88 19.84
CA LYS A 105 -0.23 -24.01 18.90
C LYS A 105 0.72 -25.11 19.38
N ALA A 106 1.96 -24.76 19.74
CA ALA A 106 2.94 -25.72 20.26
C ALA A 106 2.45 -26.40 21.54
N ASP A 107 1.94 -25.64 22.51
CA ASP A 107 1.41 -26.17 23.77
C ASP A 107 0.25 -27.17 23.54
N THR A 108 -0.64 -26.87 22.59
CA THR A 108 -1.75 -27.79 22.25
C THR A 108 -1.28 -29.05 21.52
N GLU A 109 -0.28 -28.93 20.65
CA GLU A 109 0.32 -30.08 19.95
C GLU A 109 1.10 -30.98 20.93
N GLU A 110 1.81 -30.39 21.91
CA GLU A 110 2.48 -31.10 22.99
C GLU A 110 1.50 -31.83 23.92
N ALA A 111 0.32 -31.24 24.16
CA ALA A 111 -0.78 -31.89 24.88
C ALA A 111 -1.49 -33.00 24.07
N GLY A 112 -1.17 -33.14 22.78
CA GLY A 112 -1.79 -34.12 21.87
C GLY A 112 -3.18 -33.73 21.37
N GLU A 113 -3.59 -32.46 21.48
CA GLU A 113 -4.85 -31.93 20.97
C GLU A 113 -4.69 -31.31 19.57
N ASP A 114 -5.70 -31.48 18.70
CA ASP A 114 -5.75 -30.80 17.40
C ASP A 114 -6.07 -29.30 17.58
N PHE A 115 -5.07 -28.42 17.42
CA PHE A 115 -5.21 -26.96 17.55
C PHE A 115 -6.30 -26.37 16.65
N GLU A 116 -6.35 -26.79 15.38
CA GLU A 116 -7.31 -26.28 14.40
C GLU A 116 -8.74 -26.70 14.75
N ARG A 117 -8.90 -27.91 15.31
CA ARG A 117 -10.19 -28.38 15.80
C ARG A 117 -10.65 -27.51 16.97
N LYS A 118 -9.81 -27.31 17.98
CA LYS A 118 -10.13 -26.47 19.17
C LYS A 118 -10.53 -25.05 18.77
N ARG A 119 -9.80 -24.43 17.83
CA ARG A 119 -10.18 -23.13 17.26
C ARG A 119 -11.54 -23.16 16.55
N ALA A 120 -11.83 -24.20 15.79
CA ALA A 120 -13.07 -24.29 15.04
C ALA A 120 -14.31 -24.32 15.97
N TRP A 121 -14.16 -24.78 17.22
CA TRP A 121 -15.21 -24.71 18.24
C TRP A 121 -15.50 -23.27 18.69
N ASP A 122 -14.48 -22.42 18.71
CA ASP A 122 -14.60 -21.02 19.16
C ASP A 122 -15.12 -20.08 18.06
N TRP A 123 -15.34 -20.57 16.83
CA TRP A 123 -15.88 -19.74 15.76
C TRP A 123 -17.34 -19.37 16.02
N THR A 124 -17.57 -18.08 16.22
CA THR A 124 -18.91 -17.53 16.34
C THR A 124 -19.57 -17.43 14.96
N ILE A 125 -20.91 -17.52 14.94
CA ILE A 125 -21.71 -17.42 13.69
C ILE A 125 -21.41 -16.10 12.96
N GLU A 126 -21.30 -14.99 13.69
CA GLU A 126 -20.99 -13.68 13.11
C GLU A 126 -19.60 -13.63 12.44
N GLU A 127 -18.59 -14.29 13.03
CA GLU A 127 -17.24 -14.34 12.48
C GLU A 127 -17.21 -15.16 11.18
N SER A 128 -17.91 -16.30 11.16
CA SER A 128 -18.07 -17.11 9.95
C SER A 128 -18.75 -16.30 8.85
N GLU A 129 -19.86 -15.60 9.14
CA GLU A 129 -20.54 -14.76 8.15
C GLU A 129 -19.65 -13.63 7.63
N ARG A 130 -18.87 -12.98 8.50
CA ARG A 130 -17.93 -11.92 8.07
C ARG A 130 -16.81 -12.50 7.19
N TRP A 131 -16.34 -13.71 7.49
CA TRP A 131 -15.37 -14.43 6.67
C TRP A 131 -15.95 -14.77 5.30
N ASP A 132 -17.16 -15.33 5.25
CA ASP A 132 -17.84 -15.68 4.01
C ASP A 132 -18.10 -14.45 3.15
N ARG A 133 -18.60 -13.35 3.75
CA ARG A 133 -18.75 -12.05 3.06
C ARG A 133 -17.42 -11.54 2.50
N ARG A 134 -16.29 -11.78 3.18
CA ARG A 134 -14.96 -11.38 2.70
C ARG A 134 -14.52 -12.26 1.53
N MET A 135 -14.71 -13.57 1.62
CA MET A 135 -14.36 -14.53 0.57
C MET A 135 -15.21 -14.32 -0.68
N GLU A 136 -16.51 -14.08 -0.51
CA GLU A 136 -17.43 -13.75 -1.59
C GLU A 136 -17.04 -12.46 -2.29
N LYS A 137 -16.72 -11.39 -1.55
CA LYS A 137 -16.20 -10.14 -2.13
C LYS A 137 -14.92 -10.38 -2.93
N LYS A 138 -14.00 -11.20 -2.41
CA LYS A 138 -12.75 -11.55 -3.10
C LYS A 138 -13.03 -12.33 -4.39
N GLN A 139 -13.99 -13.25 -4.38
CA GLN A 139 -14.41 -13.99 -5.57
C GLN A 139 -15.04 -13.07 -6.61
N ARG A 140 -16.01 -12.24 -6.22
CA ARG A 140 -16.63 -11.22 -7.08
C ARG A 140 -15.57 -10.29 -7.71
N HIS A 141 -14.57 -9.87 -6.93
CA HIS A 141 -13.47 -9.07 -7.46
C HIS A 141 -12.58 -9.81 -8.48
N ARG A 142 -12.35 -11.13 -8.31
CA ARG A 142 -11.61 -11.92 -9.29
C ARG A 142 -12.38 -12.01 -10.61
N ASP A 143 -13.68 -12.26 -10.54
CA ASP A 143 -14.54 -12.36 -11.70
C ASP A 143 -14.65 -11.00 -12.42
N ASP A 144 -14.65 -9.91 -11.64
CA ASP A 144 -14.64 -8.54 -12.15
C ASP A 144 -13.32 -8.09 -12.80
N VAL A 145 -12.20 -8.80 -12.63
CA VAL A 145 -10.93 -8.44 -13.29
C VAL A 145 -10.94 -8.82 -14.76
N ALA A 146 -11.67 -9.86 -15.15
CA ALA A 146 -11.77 -10.28 -16.54
C ALA A 146 -12.57 -9.25 -17.36
N PHE A 147 -12.09 -8.97 -18.59
CA PHE A 147 -12.84 -8.16 -19.54
C PHE A 147 -14.06 -8.95 -20.02
N GLN A 148 -15.24 -8.35 -19.89
CA GLN A 148 -16.52 -8.92 -20.33
C GLN A 148 -17.16 -8.05 -21.43
N ASP A 149 -17.45 -6.79 -21.10
CA ASP A 149 -18.09 -5.82 -21.99
C ASP A 149 -17.49 -4.42 -21.78
N TYR A 150 -17.50 -3.60 -22.83
CA TYR A 150 -17.06 -2.20 -22.81
C TYR A 150 -17.90 -1.35 -21.87
N ARG A 151 -19.21 -1.60 -21.74
CA ARG A 151 -20.07 -0.83 -20.81
C ARG A 151 -19.66 -1.06 -19.36
N GLN A 152 -19.33 -2.30 -19.01
CA GLN A 152 -18.88 -2.65 -17.66
C GLN A 152 -17.49 -2.09 -17.36
N ASP A 153 -16.56 -2.14 -18.31
CA ASP A 153 -15.23 -1.55 -18.15
C ASP A 153 -15.31 -0.02 -17.99
N ALA A 154 -16.12 0.65 -18.82
CA ALA A 154 -16.39 2.08 -18.69
C ALA A 154 -16.97 2.43 -17.31
N ARG A 155 -17.94 1.64 -16.82
CA ARG A 155 -18.50 1.80 -15.46
C ARG A 155 -17.44 1.62 -14.37
N LYS A 156 -16.51 0.66 -14.51
CA LYS A 156 -15.42 0.42 -13.55
C LYS A 156 -14.44 1.60 -13.52
N VAL A 157 -14.06 2.10 -14.69
CA VAL A 157 -13.21 3.28 -14.81
C VAL A 157 -13.89 4.51 -14.20
N TYR A 158 -15.16 4.75 -14.52
CA TYR A 158 -15.94 5.85 -13.98
C TYR A 158 -16.04 5.79 -12.44
N LYS A 159 -16.38 4.62 -11.87
CA LYS A 159 -16.42 4.43 -10.41
C LYS A 159 -15.06 4.61 -9.74
N ARG A 160 -13.96 4.29 -10.43
CA ARG A 160 -12.61 4.55 -9.92
C ARG A 160 -12.36 6.05 -9.89
N GLN A 161 -12.63 6.75 -10.99
CA GLN A 161 -12.49 8.21 -11.08
C GLN A 161 -13.33 8.91 -10.01
N LEU A 162 -14.59 8.51 -9.81
CA LEU A 162 -15.44 9.06 -8.73
C LEU A 162 -14.86 8.90 -7.32
N ARG A 163 -14.15 7.80 -7.05
CA ARG A 163 -13.50 7.60 -5.74
C ARG A 163 -12.21 8.43 -5.59
N GLU A 164 -11.58 8.77 -6.70
CA GLU A 164 -10.34 9.56 -6.74
C GLU A 164 -10.64 11.06 -6.81
N MET A 165 -11.85 11.46 -7.24
CA MET A 165 -12.26 12.87 -7.29
C MET A 165 -12.38 13.45 -5.87
N GLN A 166 -11.66 14.54 -5.64
CA GLN A 166 -11.80 15.35 -4.44
C GLN A 166 -12.86 16.43 -4.71
N THR A 167 -13.84 16.55 -3.82
CA THR A 167 -14.91 17.54 -3.94
C THR A 167 -14.63 18.68 -2.96
N ASP A 168 -14.60 19.91 -3.47
CA ASP A 168 -14.39 21.12 -2.67
C ASP A 168 -15.75 21.60 -2.13
N LEU A 169 -16.03 21.31 -0.85
CA LEU A 169 -17.32 21.64 -0.23
C LEU A 169 -17.49 23.16 -0.04
N ASP A 170 -16.43 23.87 0.35
CA ASP A 170 -16.49 25.32 0.61
C ASP A 170 -16.83 26.13 -0.65
N THR A 171 -16.32 25.74 -1.81
CA THR A 171 -16.65 26.42 -3.08
C THR A 171 -18.08 26.15 -3.47
N TYR A 172 -18.56 24.91 -3.26
CA TYR A 172 -19.95 24.55 -3.51
C TYR A 172 -20.92 25.34 -2.60
N GLU A 173 -20.60 25.50 -1.32
CA GLU A 173 -21.42 26.28 -0.40
C GLU A 173 -21.47 27.77 -0.79
N LYS A 174 -20.35 28.35 -1.20
CA LYS A 174 -20.30 29.74 -1.70
C LYS A 174 -21.13 29.93 -2.97
N GLU A 175 -21.00 29.01 -3.93
CA GLU A 175 -21.79 29.02 -5.17
C GLU A 175 -23.29 28.83 -4.89
N LYS A 176 -23.62 27.96 -3.92
CA LYS A 176 -25.00 27.77 -3.43
C LYS A 176 -25.58 29.04 -2.85
N ILE A 177 -24.88 29.69 -1.93
CA ILE A 177 -25.34 30.94 -1.30
C ILE A 177 -25.51 32.01 -2.37
N ALA A 178 -24.53 32.20 -3.26
CA ALA A 178 -24.61 33.20 -4.33
C ALA A 178 -25.77 32.94 -5.32
N ALA A 179 -26.11 31.68 -5.55
CA ALA A 179 -27.25 31.32 -6.40
C ALA A 179 -28.60 31.57 -5.70
N VAL A 180 -28.69 31.27 -4.40
CA VAL A 180 -29.86 31.61 -3.57
C VAL A 180 -30.05 33.13 -3.47
N GLU A 181 -28.97 33.89 -3.29
CA GLU A 181 -29.02 35.37 -3.28
C GLU A 181 -29.50 35.93 -4.62
N ARG A 182 -29.04 35.37 -5.75
CA ARG A 182 -29.52 35.74 -7.10
C ARG A 182 -30.99 35.42 -7.30
N ALA A 183 -31.45 34.25 -6.83
CA ALA A 183 -32.86 33.86 -6.90
C ALA A 183 -33.75 34.75 -6.01
N ALA A 184 -33.25 35.14 -4.83
CA ALA A 184 -33.93 36.09 -3.96
C ALA A 184 -34.02 37.49 -4.60
N ALA A 185 -32.93 37.96 -5.23
CA ALA A 185 -32.90 39.26 -5.90
C ALA A 185 -33.77 39.30 -7.17
N SER A 186 -33.88 38.19 -7.90
CA SER A 186 -34.75 38.07 -9.09
C SER A 186 -36.22 37.81 -8.76
N GLY A 187 -36.55 37.63 -7.47
CA GLY A 187 -37.92 37.28 -7.04
C GLY A 187 -38.35 35.87 -7.47
N GLY A 188 -37.39 34.99 -7.81
CA GLY A 188 -37.64 33.62 -8.26
C GLY A 188 -37.85 32.60 -7.13
N LEU A 189 -37.81 33.05 -5.87
CA LEU A 189 -38.00 32.21 -4.69
C LEU A 189 -39.49 32.13 -4.35
N GLU A 190 -40.10 30.98 -4.65
CA GLU A 190 -41.49 30.69 -4.33
C GLU A 190 -41.58 30.06 -2.95
N ILE A 191 -42.35 30.67 -2.05
CA ILE A 191 -42.56 30.15 -0.71
C ILE A 191 -43.70 29.13 -0.82
N VAL A 192 -43.35 27.84 -0.78
CA VAL A 192 -44.31 26.73 -0.84
C VAL A 192 -44.57 26.27 0.58
N GLU A 193 -45.83 26.27 1.00
CA GLU A 193 -46.28 25.61 2.23
C GLU A 193 -46.28 24.11 1.98
N THR A 194 -45.42 23.38 2.68
CA THR A 194 -45.44 21.90 2.67
C THR A 194 -46.62 21.39 3.50
N ASP A 195 -47.03 20.13 3.27
CA ASP A 195 -48.19 19.50 3.95
C ASP A 195 -48.07 19.49 5.49
N ASP A 196 -46.86 19.68 6.02
CA ASP A 196 -46.55 19.78 7.45
C ASP A 196 -46.64 21.22 8.01
N GLY A 197 -47.01 22.21 7.18
CA GLY A 197 -47.14 23.62 7.55
C GLY A 197 -45.82 24.38 7.62
N GLU A 198 -44.71 23.80 7.15
CA GLU A 198 -43.40 24.46 7.06
C GLU A 198 -43.28 25.19 5.71
N LEU A 199 -42.97 26.49 5.77
CA LEU A 199 -42.77 27.36 4.60
C LEU A 199 -41.35 27.12 4.04
N VAL A 200 -41.25 26.39 2.93
CA VAL A 200 -39.98 26.10 2.26
C VAL A 200 -39.82 27.01 1.05
N ALA A 201 -38.70 27.73 1.00
CA ALA A 201 -38.39 28.61 -0.11
C ALA A 201 -37.78 27.78 -1.26
N VAL A 202 -38.61 27.47 -2.27
CA VAL A 202 -38.24 26.67 -3.44
C VAL A 202 -37.90 27.61 -4.60
N ASP A 203 -36.74 27.41 -5.21
CA ASP A 203 -36.33 28.13 -6.41
C ASP A 203 -37.14 27.65 -7.63
N ARG A 204 -38.04 28.49 -8.15
CA ARG A 204 -38.92 28.16 -9.28
C ARG A 204 -38.19 28.13 -10.62
N ASN A 205 -37.15 28.96 -10.75
CA ASN A 205 -36.41 29.13 -12.00
C ASN A 205 -35.25 28.13 -12.12
N GLY A 206 -34.93 27.41 -11.03
CA GLY A 206 -33.92 26.35 -11.02
C GLY A 206 -32.51 26.88 -11.20
N THR A 207 -32.23 28.10 -10.72
CA THR A 207 -30.94 28.77 -10.86
C THR A 207 -29.81 28.04 -10.14
N PHE A 208 -30.09 27.37 -9.01
CA PHE A 208 -29.13 26.46 -8.37
C PHE A 208 -29.47 24.98 -8.58
N TYR A 209 -30.73 24.62 -8.30
CA TYR A 209 -31.25 23.28 -8.54
C TYR A 209 -31.92 23.24 -9.91
N SER A 210 -31.10 23.00 -10.93
CA SER A 210 -31.53 22.96 -12.34
C SER A 210 -32.71 22.01 -12.55
N THR A 211 -33.82 22.56 -13.05
CA THR A 211 -34.98 21.82 -13.54
C THR A 211 -34.80 21.55 -15.04
N ALA A 212 -35.55 20.59 -15.60
CA ALA A 212 -35.42 20.20 -17.01
C ALA A 212 -35.58 21.37 -18.01
N ASP A 213 -36.28 22.44 -17.59
CA ASP A 213 -36.56 23.63 -18.40
C ASP A 213 -35.60 24.80 -18.13
N SER A 214 -34.66 24.65 -17.18
CA SER A 214 -33.68 25.70 -16.84
C SER A 214 -32.52 25.77 -17.85
N THR A 215 -32.17 26.97 -18.31
CA THR A 215 -31.11 27.21 -19.32
C THR A 215 -29.80 27.76 -18.76
N ASP A 216 -29.74 28.00 -17.44
CA ASP A 216 -28.65 28.69 -16.76
C ASP A 216 -27.29 27.96 -16.85
N PHE A 217 -27.28 26.67 -17.20
CA PHE A 217 -26.05 25.91 -17.46
C PHE A 217 -25.22 26.49 -18.62
N THR A 218 -25.85 27.14 -19.60
CA THR A 218 -25.14 27.70 -20.76
C THR A 218 -24.24 28.89 -20.43
N GLU A 219 -24.52 29.59 -19.33
CA GLU A 219 -23.78 30.78 -18.90
C GLU A 219 -22.61 30.45 -17.95
N ASN A 220 -22.52 29.19 -17.48
CA ASN A 220 -21.48 28.77 -16.54
C ASN A 220 -20.10 28.76 -17.20
N LYS A 221 -19.25 29.69 -16.78
CA LYS A 221 -17.83 29.76 -17.16
C LYS A 221 -17.00 29.31 -15.96
N PRO A 222 -16.52 28.05 -15.93
CA PRO A 222 -15.74 27.57 -14.81
C PRO A 222 -14.42 28.34 -14.68
N ASP A 223 -13.92 28.45 -13.46
CA ASP A 223 -12.61 29.04 -13.22
C ASP A 223 -11.50 28.25 -13.93
N ARG A 224 -10.47 28.96 -14.37
CA ARG A 224 -9.33 28.36 -15.08
C ARG A 224 -8.62 27.32 -14.21
N ALA A 225 -8.54 27.52 -12.89
CA ALA A 225 -7.94 26.53 -12.01
C ALA A 225 -8.71 25.21 -12.00
N ALA A 226 -10.04 25.23 -12.09
CA ALA A 226 -10.87 24.04 -12.16
C ALA A 226 -10.64 23.28 -13.49
N VAL A 227 -10.51 24.00 -14.60
CA VAL A 227 -10.16 23.41 -15.91
C VAL A 227 -8.77 22.77 -15.87
N ASP A 228 -7.78 23.45 -15.29
CA ASP A 228 -6.42 22.93 -15.18
C ASP A 228 -6.37 21.65 -14.32
N ARG A 229 -7.16 21.56 -13.24
CA ARG A 229 -7.32 20.34 -12.43
C ARG A 229 -7.86 19.18 -13.28
N LEU A 230 -8.94 19.40 -14.03
CA LEU A 230 -9.51 18.39 -14.93
C LEU A 230 -8.50 17.90 -15.96
N VAL A 231 -7.78 18.82 -16.62
CA VAL A 231 -6.75 18.47 -17.60
C VAL A 231 -5.62 17.66 -16.93
N SER A 232 -5.23 18.03 -15.72
CA SER A 232 -4.23 17.27 -14.95
C SER A 232 -4.68 15.83 -14.69
N ASP A 233 -5.95 15.62 -14.37
CA ASP A 233 -6.50 14.29 -14.07
C ASP A 233 -6.64 13.43 -15.32
N LEU A 234 -7.01 14.03 -16.46
CA LEU A 234 -6.99 13.34 -17.75
C LEU A 234 -5.57 12.87 -18.12
N ARG A 235 -4.56 13.74 -17.95
CA ARG A 235 -3.15 13.38 -18.21
C ARG A 235 -2.67 12.28 -17.27
N LYS A 236 -2.95 12.37 -15.97
CA LYS A 236 -2.63 11.30 -14.99
C LYS A 236 -3.25 9.97 -15.40
N ALA A 237 -4.52 9.96 -15.84
CA ALA A 237 -5.19 8.75 -16.27
C ALA A 237 -4.53 8.11 -17.51
N GLU A 238 -4.09 8.92 -18.47
CA GLU A 238 -3.32 8.46 -19.63
C GLU A 238 -1.95 7.92 -19.24
N GLU A 239 -1.21 8.61 -18.38
CA GLU A 239 0.09 8.18 -17.88
C GLU A 239 0.01 6.83 -17.18
N VAL A 240 -0.99 6.62 -16.31
CA VAL A 240 -1.22 5.33 -15.64
C VAL A 240 -1.50 4.22 -16.65
N ARG A 241 -2.29 4.52 -17.70
CA ARG A 241 -2.59 3.56 -18.77
C ARG A 241 -1.33 3.21 -19.59
N LEU A 242 -0.51 4.20 -19.92
CA LEU A 242 0.73 4.03 -20.68
C LEU A 242 1.79 3.29 -19.86
N LYS A 243 1.95 3.62 -18.57
CA LYS A 243 2.84 2.93 -17.64
C LYS A 243 2.47 1.44 -17.54
N LYS A 244 1.20 1.11 -17.29
CA LYS A 244 0.74 -0.30 -17.28
C LYS A 244 0.93 -1.03 -18.61
N ARG A 245 0.94 -0.31 -19.74
CA ARG A 245 1.27 -0.92 -21.05
C ARG A 245 2.77 -1.19 -21.16
N ARG A 246 3.60 -0.24 -20.72
CA ARG A 246 5.06 -0.37 -20.72
C ARG A 246 5.53 -1.49 -19.79
N ASP A 247 4.99 -1.56 -18.58
CA ASP A 247 5.37 -2.58 -17.59
C ASP A 247 5.07 -4.01 -18.10
N ARG A 248 3.99 -4.19 -18.87
CA ARG A 248 3.67 -5.47 -19.54
C ARG A 248 4.58 -5.80 -20.73
N ARG A 249 5.36 -4.84 -21.21
CA ARG A 249 6.34 -5.02 -22.30
C ARG A 249 7.76 -5.28 -21.76
N GLY A 250 7.97 -5.13 -20.44
CA GLY A 250 9.27 -5.28 -19.80
C GLY A 250 9.96 -6.61 -20.11
N GLU A 251 11.30 -6.57 -20.08
CA GLU A 251 12.23 -7.63 -20.43
C GLU A 251 11.93 -8.94 -19.67
N GLU A 252 11.64 -10.01 -20.40
CA GLU A 252 11.67 -11.37 -19.86
C GLU A 252 13.02 -11.97 -20.27
N ASP A 253 13.82 -12.40 -19.30
CA ASP A 253 15.01 -13.28 -19.49
C ASP A 253 14.59 -14.69 -19.97
N ALA A 254 13.55 -14.76 -20.78
CA ALA A 254 13.05 -15.99 -21.38
C ALA A 254 13.83 -16.29 -22.66
N ASP A 255 14.00 -17.57 -22.97
CA ASP A 255 14.66 -18.00 -24.19
C ASP A 255 14.06 -17.32 -25.43
N VAL A 256 14.93 -16.66 -26.19
CA VAL A 256 14.53 -15.85 -27.35
C VAL A 256 14.10 -16.76 -28.49
N THR A 257 12.80 -17.07 -28.54
CA THR A 257 12.16 -17.90 -29.58
C THR A 257 11.73 -17.12 -30.83
N TYR A 258 12.10 -15.84 -30.93
CA TYR A 258 11.64 -14.95 -31.98
C TYR A 258 12.79 -14.18 -32.65
N ILE A 259 12.65 -13.94 -33.96
CA ILE A 259 13.62 -13.18 -34.77
C ILE A 259 13.25 -11.69 -34.84
N ASN A 260 11.95 -11.35 -34.80
CA ASN A 260 11.46 -9.97 -34.87
C ASN A 260 10.33 -9.71 -33.85
N GLU A 261 10.03 -8.43 -33.57
CA GLU A 261 9.02 -8.04 -32.58
C GLU A 261 7.59 -8.50 -32.96
N LYS A 262 7.28 -8.57 -34.28
CA LYS A 262 5.98 -9.07 -34.74
C LYS A 262 5.84 -10.58 -34.48
N ASN A 263 6.92 -11.33 -34.65
CA ASN A 263 7.05 -12.75 -34.37
C ASN A 263 6.97 -12.98 -32.86
N LYS A 264 7.58 -12.11 -32.03
CA LYS A 264 7.37 -12.12 -30.56
C LYS A 264 5.90 -12.02 -30.21
N GLN A 265 5.19 -11.03 -30.76
CA GLN A 265 3.75 -10.84 -30.49
C GLN A 265 2.91 -12.01 -31.00
N PHE A 266 3.29 -12.60 -32.13
CA PHE A 266 2.62 -13.78 -32.68
C PHE A 266 2.85 -15.02 -31.81
N ASN A 267 4.09 -15.30 -31.41
CA ASN A 267 4.43 -16.39 -30.49
C ASN A 267 3.75 -16.20 -29.13
N GLN A 268 3.68 -14.97 -28.60
CA GLN A 268 2.91 -14.67 -27.39
C GLN A 268 1.41 -14.94 -27.57
N LYS A 269 0.87 -14.67 -28.77
CA LYS A 269 -0.52 -15.01 -29.08
C LYS A 269 -0.71 -16.53 -29.10
N LEU A 270 0.16 -17.27 -29.78
CA LEU A 270 0.11 -18.74 -29.81
C LEU A 270 0.24 -19.33 -28.41
N ALA A 271 1.14 -18.79 -27.59
CA ALA A 271 1.35 -19.22 -26.22
C ALA A 271 0.06 -19.13 -25.39
N ARG A 272 -0.67 -18.02 -25.49
CA ARG A 272 -1.95 -17.84 -24.77
C ARG A 272 -3.02 -18.87 -25.15
N PHE A 273 -3.08 -19.32 -26.40
CA PHE A 273 -4.12 -20.25 -26.87
C PHE A 273 -3.71 -21.72 -26.76
N TYR A 274 -2.46 -22.04 -27.10
CA TYR A 274 -2.02 -23.42 -27.31
C TYR A 274 -1.18 -23.98 -26.18
N ASP A 275 -0.54 -23.16 -25.34
CA ASP A 275 0.31 -23.67 -24.25
C ASP A 275 -0.45 -24.57 -23.29
N LYS A 276 -1.75 -24.36 -23.11
CA LYS A 276 -2.57 -25.26 -22.31
C LYS A 276 -2.53 -26.71 -22.84
N TYR A 277 -2.43 -26.89 -24.15
CA TYR A 277 -2.46 -28.19 -24.82
C TYR A 277 -1.06 -28.71 -25.21
N THR A 278 -0.08 -27.82 -25.37
CA THR A 278 1.28 -28.16 -25.81
C THR A 278 2.31 -28.21 -24.68
N LYS A 279 1.88 -28.06 -23.42
CA LYS A 279 2.72 -28.18 -22.22
C LYS A 279 3.53 -29.46 -22.18
N GLU A 280 2.90 -30.62 -22.38
CA GLU A 280 3.60 -31.91 -22.33
C GLU A 280 4.67 -32.03 -23.42
N ILE A 281 4.40 -31.46 -24.60
CA ILE A 281 5.34 -31.42 -25.72
C ILE A 281 6.52 -30.50 -25.38
N ARG A 282 6.26 -29.30 -24.84
CA ARG A 282 7.30 -28.35 -24.41
C ARG A 282 8.18 -28.94 -23.32
N ASP A 283 7.57 -29.49 -22.27
CA ASP A 283 8.30 -30.15 -21.20
C ASP A 283 9.12 -31.35 -21.71
N SER A 284 8.65 -32.07 -22.73
CA SER A 284 9.40 -33.18 -23.34
C SER A 284 10.59 -32.68 -24.16
N PHE A 285 10.50 -31.51 -24.79
CA PHE A 285 11.66 -30.87 -25.42
C PHE A 285 12.68 -30.40 -24.39
N GLU A 286 12.22 -29.82 -23.28
CA GLU A 286 13.08 -29.34 -22.18
C GLU A 286 13.73 -30.50 -21.39
N ARG A 287 13.02 -31.62 -21.23
CA ARG A 287 13.55 -32.86 -20.63
C ARG A 287 14.40 -33.70 -21.61
N GLY A 288 14.50 -33.28 -22.87
CA GLY A 288 15.08 -34.06 -23.95
C GLY A 288 14.12 -35.14 -24.45
N THR A 289 14.24 -35.50 -25.74
CA THR A 289 13.41 -36.48 -26.48
C THR A 289 13.50 -37.93 -25.99
N ALA A 290 13.67 -38.16 -24.69
CA ALA A 290 13.86 -39.46 -24.05
C ALA A 290 12.59 -40.35 -24.02
N LEU A 291 11.42 -39.85 -24.43
CA LEU A 291 10.18 -40.63 -24.51
C LEU A 291 10.02 -41.43 -25.82
N LEU A 292 10.84 -41.18 -26.84
CA LEU A 292 10.95 -42.08 -27.99
C LEU A 292 11.90 -43.22 -27.61
N SER A 293 11.34 -44.31 -27.10
CA SER A 293 12.08 -45.55 -26.85
C SER A 293 12.99 -45.89 -28.05
N PRO A 294 14.27 -46.27 -27.83
CA PRO A 294 15.19 -46.64 -28.90
C PRO A 294 14.67 -47.78 -29.81
N SER A 295 13.68 -48.55 -29.33
CA SER A 295 13.02 -49.62 -30.08
C SER A 295 12.17 -49.11 -31.25
N LEU A 296 11.50 -47.96 -31.10
CA LEU A 296 10.62 -47.43 -32.15
C LEU A 296 11.41 -46.74 -33.27
N GLY A 297 12.53 -46.09 -32.93
CA GLY A 297 13.47 -45.54 -33.91
C GLY A 297 14.10 -46.62 -34.79
N ARG A 298 14.39 -47.80 -34.22
CA ARG A 298 14.92 -48.95 -34.96
C ARG A 298 13.86 -49.65 -35.83
N GLN A 299 12.60 -49.64 -35.40
CA GLN A 299 11.48 -50.18 -36.19
C GLN A 299 11.14 -49.30 -37.41
N ILE A 300 11.18 -47.97 -37.27
CA ILE A 300 10.92 -47.06 -38.40
C ILE A 300 12.04 -47.12 -39.44
N LEU A 301 13.30 -47.26 -39.02
CA LEU A 301 14.44 -47.41 -39.95
C LEU A 301 14.39 -48.73 -40.73
N ASN A 302 13.92 -49.83 -40.10
CA ASN A 302 13.70 -51.11 -40.80
C ASN A 302 12.50 -51.08 -41.75
N LEU A 303 11.48 -50.25 -41.48
CA LEU A 303 10.33 -50.06 -42.36
C LEU A 303 10.66 -49.19 -43.59
N LEU A 304 11.48 -48.15 -43.45
CA LEU A 304 11.91 -47.33 -44.61
C LEU A 304 12.90 -48.05 -45.53
N CYS A 305 13.59 -49.09 -45.04
CA CYS A 305 14.59 -49.82 -45.82
C CYS A 305 14.02 -51.07 -46.54
N SER A 306 12.72 -51.37 -46.38
CA SER A 306 12.10 -52.59 -46.92
C SER A 306 11.26 -52.39 -48.19
N ASP A 307 11.00 -51.14 -48.61
CA ASP A 307 10.19 -50.84 -49.80
C ASP A 307 11.02 -50.15 -50.90
N HIS A 308 11.89 -50.91 -51.57
CA HIS A 308 12.36 -50.55 -52.91
C HIS A 308 12.67 -51.81 -53.73
N PRO A 309 11.80 -52.21 -54.68
CA PRO A 309 12.17 -53.20 -55.68
C PRO A 309 12.88 -52.51 -56.85
N THR A 310 14.06 -53.04 -57.17
CA THR A 310 14.72 -53.00 -58.49
C THR A 310 15.21 -51.64 -59.02
N ARG A 311 16.53 -51.41 -58.90
CA ARG A 311 17.38 -50.92 -60.00
C ARG A 311 18.82 -51.38 -59.76
N GLY A 312 19.38 -52.08 -60.72
CA GLY A 312 20.78 -52.53 -60.73
C GLY A 312 21.78 -51.39 -61.01
N PRO A 313 23.04 -51.72 -61.33
CA PRO A 313 24.14 -51.66 -60.38
C PRO A 313 25.07 -50.49 -60.69
N VAL A 314 25.40 -49.67 -59.69
CA VAL A 314 26.59 -48.81 -59.76
C VAL A 314 27.11 -48.54 -58.35
N CYS A 315 28.41 -48.81 -58.16
CA CYS A 315 29.27 -48.37 -57.07
C CYS A 315 29.19 -49.14 -55.73
N ASP A 316 29.80 -50.33 -55.72
CA ASP A 316 30.49 -50.87 -54.54
C ASP A 316 31.68 -49.96 -54.20
N SER A 317 31.61 -49.23 -53.09
CA SER A 317 32.73 -48.91 -52.19
C SER A 317 32.31 -47.87 -51.15
N PHE A 318 31.87 -48.33 -49.97
CA PHE A 318 32.04 -47.61 -48.69
C PHE A 318 31.76 -48.61 -47.56
N HIS A 319 32.56 -49.67 -47.50
CA HIS A 319 32.59 -50.59 -46.36
C HIS A 319 33.95 -50.63 -45.65
N ASP A 320 34.74 -49.56 -45.80
CA ASP A 320 36.01 -49.37 -45.10
C ASP A 320 36.02 -48.00 -44.40
N CYS A 321 35.57 -47.97 -43.14
CA CYS A 321 36.10 -47.08 -42.09
C CYS A 321 35.34 -47.29 -40.77
N LEU A 322 35.31 -48.52 -40.24
CA LEU A 322 35.01 -48.74 -38.83
C LEU A 322 35.44 -50.16 -38.43
N CYS A 323 36.75 -50.40 -38.51
CA CYS A 323 37.51 -51.29 -37.64
C CYS A 323 38.92 -51.43 -38.23
N ASP A 324 39.84 -50.54 -37.85
CA ASP A 324 41.25 -50.87 -37.61
C ASP A 324 41.96 -49.64 -37.02
N ASN A 325 42.00 -49.60 -35.69
CA ASN A 325 43.17 -49.12 -34.96
C ASN A 325 43.15 -49.81 -33.60
N ILE A 326 43.78 -50.97 -33.56
CA ILE A 326 44.12 -51.71 -32.35
C ILE A 326 45.65 -51.74 -32.25
N CYS A 327 46.16 -51.49 -31.03
CA CYS A 327 47.48 -51.83 -30.47
C CYS A 327 48.69 -50.94 -30.90
N LEU A 328 49.57 -50.40 -30.04
CA LEU A 328 50.14 -50.74 -28.72
C LEU A 328 50.54 -49.44 -27.95
N GLU A 329 50.32 -49.28 -26.63
CA GLU A 329 51.16 -49.69 -25.47
C GLU A 329 52.52 -48.94 -25.34
N TRP A 330 52.64 -48.00 -24.38
CA TRP A 330 53.71 -47.82 -23.36
C TRP A 330 53.85 -46.37 -22.81
N LEU A 331 53.81 -46.27 -21.48
CA LEU A 331 54.51 -45.35 -20.56
C LEU A 331 54.69 -43.85 -20.91
N PHE A 332 54.17 -42.94 -20.06
CA PHE A 332 54.96 -42.21 -19.02
C PHE A 332 54.29 -40.88 -18.61
N CYS A 333 53.90 -40.81 -17.33
CA CYS A 333 53.97 -39.69 -16.39
C CYS A 333 53.55 -38.23 -16.71
N HIS A 334 52.90 -37.67 -15.67
CA HIS A 334 52.78 -36.26 -15.24
C HIS A 334 51.63 -35.38 -15.79
N GLY A 335 50.64 -35.12 -14.90
CA GLY A 335 49.87 -33.86 -14.92
C GLY A 335 50.72 -32.68 -14.38
N PRO A 336 50.14 -31.57 -13.85
CA PRO A 336 48.75 -31.09 -13.89
C PRO A 336 48.65 -29.56 -14.21
N HIS A 337 47.43 -29.01 -14.16
CA HIS A 337 47.07 -27.60 -13.87
C HIS A 337 47.58 -26.46 -14.79
N LYS A 338 46.64 -25.63 -15.28
CA LYS A 338 46.51 -24.21 -14.88
C LYS A 338 45.26 -23.53 -15.42
N ARG A 339 44.43 -23.03 -14.48
CA ARG A 339 43.57 -21.85 -14.62
C ARG A 339 44.44 -20.65 -15.00
N LEU A 340 43.94 -19.75 -15.86
CA LEU A 340 44.29 -18.33 -15.80
C LEU A 340 43.06 -17.45 -16.06
N LYS A 341 42.80 -16.56 -15.09
CA LYS A 341 41.87 -15.43 -15.12
C LYS A 341 42.57 -14.21 -15.75
N ALA A 342 41.75 -13.37 -16.41
CA ALA A 342 41.73 -11.90 -16.42
C ALA A 342 42.97 -11.07 -16.78
N SER A 343 42.79 -10.12 -17.71
CA SER A 343 43.13 -8.68 -17.59
C SER A 343 42.70 -7.99 -18.90
N SER A 344 41.69 -7.10 -18.91
CA SER A 344 41.84 -5.65 -18.65
C SER A 344 42.92 -4.97 -19.50
N LYS A 345 42.48 -4.09 -20.42
CA LYS A 345 43.08 -2.77 -20.68
C LYS A 345 42.16 -1.88 -21.55
N ASN A 346 41.81 -0.74 -20.96
CA ASN A 346 41.28 0.47 -21.57
C ASN A 346 42.16 0.98 -22.72
N SER A 347 41.53 1.58 -23.73
CA SER A 347 42.05 2.79 -24.37
C SER A 347 40.88 3.70 -24.77
N VAL A 348 40.77 4.82 -24.06
CA VAL A 348 40.00 6.02 -24.41
C VAL A 348 40.95 6.92 -25.20
N ASN A 349 40.48 7.48 -26.32
CA ASN A 349 40.65 8.88 -26.78
C ASN A 349 40.33 8.96 -28.29
N PHE A 350 39.28 9.66 -28.71
CA PHE A 350 39.14 11.12 -28.90
C PHE A 350 39.55 11.54 -30.32
N CYS A 351 38.58 12.00 -31.13
CA CYS A 351 38.71 13.04 -32.15
C CYS A 351 37.33 13.37 -32.78
N THR A 352 36.73 14.45 -32.27
CA THR A 352 36.20 15.63 -32.98
C THR A 352 35.28 15.48 -34.21
N ASP A 353 34.05 15.95 -34.02
CA ASP A 353 33.35 17.01 -34.77
C ASP A 353 33.70 17.27 -36.24
N HIS A 354 32.70 17.10 -37.10
CA HIS A 354 32.44 18.06 -38.17
C HIS A 354 30.93 18.20 -38.42
N SER A 355 30.43 19.38 -38.08
CA SER A 355 29.18 19.97 -38.54
C SER A 355 29.14 20.08 -40.07
N THR A 356 28.02 19.73 -40.70
CA THR A 356 27.44 20.52 -41.80
C THR A 356 25.95 20.26 -41.96
N GLN A 357 25.23 21.34 -41.71
CA GLN A 357 23.88 21.71 -42.04
C GLN A 357 23.60 21.59 -43.56
N ARG A 358 22.43 21.07 -43.93
CA ARG A 358 21.75 21.43 -45.19
C ARG A 358 20.25 21.16 -45.08
N ASP A 359 19.53 22.26 -44.92
CA ASP A 359 18.12 22.38 -45.27
C ASP A 359 17.94 22.32 -46.80
N GLY A 360 16.77 21.82 -47.19
CA GLY A 360 16.24 21.72 -48.54
C GLY A 360 14.89 21.04 -48.50
#